data_AF-A0A9D8JVK6-F1
#
_entry.id   AF-A0A9D8JVK6-F1
#
_cell.length_a   1.000
_cell.length_b   1.000
_cell.length_c   1.000
_cell.angle_alpha   90.00
_cell.angle_beta   90.00
_cell.angle_gamma   90.00
#
_symmetry.space_group_name_H-M   'P 1'
#
loop_
_entity.id
_entity.type
_entity.pdbx_description
1 polymer ?
#
loop_
_entity_poly.entity_id
_entity_poly.type
_entity_poly.pdbx_seq_one_letter_code
_entity_poly.pdbx_strand_id
1 'polypeptide(L)'
;MSTSFPDFFRTPNRSRDRYTARLFALFSDEAMRYWCDAKLGPYDYLGRPVLKAPSLERPIPLDFALKERATGKLFAAVQRALVEFDDYRYLTLRDAGQLLHLPDKNFQQFLKFAERPADYRVELQGRYIATEGAVLVWASVTPDGKASAKGLYRFADVLSLEEILAQLRAKMPPQWKNRLGELKSWNTQLLDFLSG
;
A
#
# COMPACT_ATOMS: atom_id res chain seq x y z
N MET A 1 -9.21 -3.39 25.46
CA MET A 1 -7.83 -3.24 24.97
C MET A 1 -7.89 -3.14 23.45
N SER A 2 -7.29 -2.12 22.84
CA SER A 2 -7.19 -2.05 21.38
C SER A 2 -6.13 -3.04 20.93
N THR A 3 -6.52 -4.09 20.22
CA THR A 3 -5.58 -5.02 19.58
C THR A 3 -4.73 -4.24 18.57
N SER A 4 -3.40 -4.43 18.59
CA SER A 4 -2.50 -3.79 17.61
C SER A 4 -2.77 -4.35 16.21
N PHE A 5 -2.34 -3.65 15.15
CA PHE A 5 -2.54 -4.16 13.79
C PHE A 5 -1.82 -5.50 13.58
N PRO A 6 -0.55 -5.70 14.00
CA PRO A 6 0.08 -7.01 13.90
C PRO A 6 -0.64 -8.11 14.68
N ASP A 7 -1.08 -7.82 15.92
CA ASP A 7 -1.80 -8.80 16.74
C ASP A 7 -3.16 -9.17 16.15
N PHE A 8 -3.79 -8.25 15.39
CA PHE A 8 -5.02 -8.56 14.68
C PHE A 8 -4.80 -9.54 13.53
N PHE A 9 -3.65 -9.53 12.85
CA PHE A 9 -3.37 -10.44 11.73
C PHE A 9 -2.64 -11.71 12.14
N ARG A 10 -2.03 -11.74 13.33
CA ARG A 10 -1.27 -12.88 13.85
C ARG A 10 -1.91 -13.42 15.12
N THR A 11 -2.62 -14.53 14.99
CA THR A 11 -3.29 -15.24 16.08
C THR A 11 -2.80 -16.70 16.15
N PRO A 12 -3.17 -17.45 17.20
CA PRO A 12 -2.94 -18.90 17.21
C PRO A 12 -3.71 -19.66 16.11
N ASN A 13 -4.73 -19.06 15.49
CA ASN A 13 -5.55 -19.69 14.46
C ASN A 13 -5.09 -19.27 13.04
N ARG A 14 -4.19 -20.07 12.46
CA ARG A 14 -3.62 -19.82 11.11
C ARG A 14 -4.65 -19.79 9.99
N SER A 15 -5.71 -20.60 10.08
CA SER A 15 -6.79 -20.60 9.08
C SER A 15 -7.53 -19.26 9.08
N ARG A 16 -7.83 -18.72 10.26
CA ARG A 16 -8.45 -17.41 10.40
C ARG A 16 -7.53 -16.30 9.89
N ASP A 17 -6.24 -16.37 10.19
CA ASP A 17 -5.27 -15.36 9.75
C ASP A 17 -5.13 -15.33 8.23
N ARG A 18 -4.99 -16.50 7.59
CA ARG A 18 -4.94 -16.62 6.14
C ARG A 18 -6.20 -16.08 5.47
N TYR A 19 -7.37 -16.42 6.01
CA TYR A 19 -8.65 -15.91 5.52
C TYR A 19 -8.70 -14.38 5.63
N THR A 20 -8.37 -13.84 6.80
CA THR A 20 -8.41 -12.39 7.07
C THR A 20 -7.38 -11.63 6.22
N ALA A 21 -6.18 -12.19 6.03
CA ALA A 21 -5.14 -11.62 5.19
C ALA A 21 -5.59 -11.50 3.73
N ARG A 22 -6.19 -12.57 3.19
CA ARG A 22 -6.73 -12.57 1.82
C ARG A 22 -7.87 -11.59 1.67
N LEU A 23 -8.80 -11.56 2.62
CA LEU A 23 -9.91 -10.62 2.62
C LEU A 23 -9.41 -9.18 2.68
N PHE A 24 -8.44 -8.90 3.56
CA PHE A 24 -7.81 -7.58 3.68
C PHE A 24 -7.13 -7.13 2.39
N ALA A 25 -6.41 -8.03 1.71
CA ALA A 25 -5.74 -7.73 0.46
C ALA A 25 -6.71 -7.23 -0.64
N LEU A 26 -7.97 -7.66 -0.62
CA LEU A 26 -8.99 -7.27 -1.61
C LEU A 26 -9.39 -5.79 -1.54
N PHE A 27 -9.28 -5.15 -0.37
CA PHE A 27 -9.74 -3.76 -0.17
C PHE A 27 -8.68 -2.84 0.44
N SER A 28 -7.48 -3.34 0.75
CA SER A 28 -6.43 -2.57 1.42
C SER A 28 -5.98 -1.34 0.62
N ASP A 29 -6.11 -1.36 -0.70
CA ASP A 29 -5.80 -0.25 -1.59
C ASP A 29 -6.85 0.87 -1.54
N GLU A 30 -8.11 0.52 -1.28
CA GLU A 30 -9.18 1.50 -1.07
C GLU A 30 -8.91 2.36 0.17
N ALA A 31 -8.30 1.81 1.21
CA ALA A 31 -7.96 2.57 2.42
C ALA A 31 -7.08 3.79 2.10
N MET A 32 -6.07 3.63 1.24
CA MET A 32 -5.24 4.75 0.78
C MET A 32 -6.07 5.81 0.06
N ARG A 33 -7.01 5.41 -0.80
CA ARG A 33 -7.89 6.33 -1.54
C ARG A 33 -8.79 7.13 -0.60
N TYR A 34 -9.51 6.46 0.30
CA TYR A 34 -10.37 7.14 1.28
C TYR A 34 -9.58 8.05 2.22
N TRP A 35 -8.35 7.68 2.57
CA TRP A 35 -7.45 8.50 3.39
C TRP A 35 -7.01 9.77 2.66
N CYS A 36 -6.67 9.67 1.38
CA CYS A 36 -6.41 10.81 0.52
C CYS A 36 -7.67 11.70 0.39
N ASP A 37 -8.83 11.13 0.04
CA ASP A 37 -10.08 11.87 -0.20
C ASP A 37 -10.57 12.62 1.05
N ALA A 38 -10.44 11.99 2.22
CA ALA A 38 -10.77 12.60 3.51
C ALA A 38 -9.73 13.61 4.01
N LYS A 39 -8.67 13.89 3.22
CA LYS A 39 -7.60 14.83 3.52
C LYS A 39 -6.88 14.56 4.84
N LEU A 40 -6.72 13.28 5.19
CA LEU A 40 -6.09 12.87 6.44
C LEU A 40 -4.56 12.79 6.34
N GLY A 41 -4.06 12.54 5.13
CA GLY A 41 -2.62 12.50 4.82
C GLY A 41 -2.03 13.78 4.22
N PRO A 42 -0.78 13.74 3.75
CA PRO A 42 -0.17 14.83 3.00
C PRO A 42 -0.42 14.72 1.48
N TYR A 43 -1.03 13.64 1.00
CA TYR A 43 -1.18 13.35 -0.43
C TYR A 43 -2.62 13.42 -0.94
N ASP A 44 -2.78 13.88 -2.18
CA ASP A 44 -3.96 13.63 -3.01
C ASP A 44 -3.72 12.41 -3.92
N TYR A 45 -4.77 11.62 -4.15
CA TYR A 45 -4.74 10.48 -5.08
C TYR A 45 -5.13 10.93 -6.49
N LEU A 46 -4.32 10.57 -7.50
CA LEU A 46 -4.55 10.96 -8.90
C LEU A 46 -4.99 9.81 -9.81
N GLY A 47 -4.87 8.56 -9.36
CA GLY A 47 -5.16 7.37 -10.18
C GLY A 47 -4.07 6.31 -10.11
N ARG A 48 -4.17 5.29 -10.96
CA ARG A 48 -3.16 4.23 -11.11
C ARG A 48 -2.25 4.53 -12.30
N PRO A 49 -0.96 4.78 -12.09
CA PRO A 49 -0.04 5.04 -13.17
C PRO A 49 0.58 3.73 -13.69
N VAL A 50 1.27 3.85 -14.81
CA VAL A 50 2.05 2.78 -15.42
C VAL A 50 3.49 3.24 -15.55
N LEU A 51 4.41 2.42 -15.07
CA LEU A 51 5.85 2.60 -15.20
C LEU A 51 6.32 1.98 -16.53
N LYS A 52 7.12 2.73 -17.29
CA LYS A 52 7.71 2.32 -18.55
C LYS A 52 9.21 2.63 -18.54
N ALA A 53 10.02 1.78 -19.15
CA ALA A 53 11.41 2.07 -19.46
C ALA A 53 11.86 1.15 -20.61
N PRO A 54 12.90 1.52 -21.38
CA PRO A 54 13.44 0.66 -22.44
C PRO A 54 13.90 -0.71 -21.92
N SER A 55 14.34 -0.78 -20.66
CA SER A 55 14.78 -2.01 -20.00
C SER A 55 13.65 -2.93 -19.52
N LEU A 56 12.39 -2.50 -19.62
CA LEU A 56 11.24 -3.30 -19.19
C LEU A 56 10.66 -4.09 -20.37
N GLU A 57 10.49 -5.40 -20.18
CA GLU A 57 9.80 -6.27 -21.17
C GLU A 57 8.36 -5.83 -21.41
N ARG A 58 7.69 -5.32 -20.36
CA ARG A 58 6.30 -4.85 -20.40
C ARG A 58 6.13 -3.66 -19.45
N PRO A 59 5.18 -2.74 -19.74
CA PRO A 59 4.81 -1.70 -18.80
C PRO A 59 4.31 -2.30 -17.47
N ILE A 60 4.71 -1.69 -16.35
CA ILE A 60 4.37 -2.18 -15.01
C ILE A 60 3.28 -1.28 -14.41
N PRO A 61 2.06 -1.79 -14.13
CA PRO A 61 1.07 -1.02 -13.40
C PRO A 61 1.54 -0.80 -11.96
N LEU A 62 1.39 0.43 -11.47
CA LEU A 62 1.64 0.77 -10.08
C LEU A 62 0.31 1.04 -9.37
N ASP A 63 0.35 1.11 -8.04
CA ASP A 63 -0.86 1.22 -7.24
C ASP A 63 -1.41 2.64 -7.23
N PHE A 64 -0.53 3.65 -7.10
CA PHE A 64 -0.98 5.04 -6.98
C PHE A 64 -0.03 6.04 -7.66
N ALA A 65 -0.62 7.08 -8.24
CA ALA A 65 0.01 8.36 -8.51
C ALA A 65 -0.47 9.33 -7.42
N LEU A 66 0.48 9.92 -6.71
CA LEU A 66 0.22 10.77 -5.54
C LEU A 66 0.73 12.19 -5.80
N LYS A 67 -0.03 13.18 -5.37
CA LYS A 67 0.41 14.58 -5.35
C LYS A 67 0.57 15.04 -3.90
N GLU A 68 1.76 15.45 -3.50
CA GLU A 68 1.96 16.06 -2.19
C GLU A 68 1.30 17.45 -2.16
N ARG A 69 0.44 17.69 -1.18
CA ARG A 69 -0.34 18.92 -1.08
C ARG A 69 0.52 20.14 -0.82
N ALA A 70 1.53 20.00 0.02
CA ALA A 70 2.36 21.11 0.45
C ALA A 70 3.20 21.70 -0.68
N THR A 71 3.69 20.85 -1.59
CA THR A 71 4.66 21.23 -2.63
C THR A 71 4.11 21.11 -4.05
N GLY A 72 3.00 20.38 -4.23
CA GLY A 72 2.47 20.01 -5.53
C GLY A 72 3.27 18.92 -6.27
N LYS A 73 4.34 18.39 -5.67
CA LYS A 73 5.20 17.36 -6.26
C LYS A 73 4.43 16.05 -6.49
N LEU A 74 4.77 15.36 -7.57
CA LEU A 74 4.15 14.09 -7.94
C LEU A 74 5.05 12.90 -7.61
N PHE A 75 4.46 11.83 -7.14
CA PHE A 75 5.14 10.58 -6.78
C PHE A 75 4.41 9.39 -7.36
N ALA A 76 5.16 8.38 -7.75
CA ALA A 76 4.62 7.06 -8.08
C ALA A 76 4.75 6.14 -6.87
N ALA A 77 3.72 5.37 -6.57
CA ALA A 77 3.66 4.58 -5.35
C ALA A 77 3.22 3.15 -5.58
N VAL A 78 3.77 2.27 -4.74
CA VAL A 78 3.43 0.84 -4.70
C VAL A 78 3.06 0.46 -3.27
N GLN A 79 2.01 -0.35 -3.16
CA GLN A 79 1.55 -0.94 -1.91
C GLN A 79 1.93 -2.41 -1.83
N ARG A 80 2.45 -2.82 -0.67
CA ARG A 80 2.70 -4.21 -0.32
C ARG A 80 2.13 -4.49 1.06
N ALA A 81 0.95 -5.12 1.07
CA ALA A 81 0.24 -5.56 2.26
C ALA A 81 0.50 -7.06 2.52
N LEU A 82 1.76 -7.43 2.75
CA LEU A 82 2.22 -8.82 2.88
C LEU A 82 1.96 -9.38 4.29
N VAL A 83 0.72 -9.27 4.77
CA VAL A 83 0.38 -9.41 6.19
C VAL A 83 0.55 -10.82 6.77
N GLU A 84 0.46 -11.89 5.98
CA GLU A 84 0.68 -13.29 6.43
C GLU A 84 1.87 -13.96 5.70
N PHE A 85 2.51 -13.26 4.77
CA PHE A 85 3.55 -13.82 3.91
C PHE A 85 4.82 -14.18 4.70
N ASP A 86 5.42 -15.33 4.36
CA ASP A 86 6.64 -15.88 4.98
C ASP A 86 6.59 -15.86 6.52
N ASP A 87 5.54 -16.47 7.08
CA ASP A 87 5.28 -16.51 8.53
C ASP A 87 5.29 -15.12 9.19
N TYR A 88 4.59 -14.16 8.56
CA TYR A 88 4.51 -12.75 8.98
C TYR A 88 5.83 -11.99 8.97
N ARG A 89 6.91 -12.54 8.40
CA ARG A 89 8.22 -11.87 8.33
C ARG A 89 8.14 -10.50 7.66
N TYR A 90 7.22 -10.33 6.72
CA TYR A 90 7.02 -9.11 5.94
C TYR A 90 5.85 -8.26 6.41
N LEU A 91 5.18 -8.62 7.51
CA LEU A 91 4.06 -7.85 8.07
C LEU A 91 4.52 -6.46 8.53
N THR A 92 5.69 -6.39 9.18
CA THR A 92 6.29 -5.13 9.64
C THR A 92 7.61 -4.88 8.93
N LEU A 93 7.73 -3.71 8.30
CA LEU A 93 8.99 -3.22 7.76
C LEU A 93 9.86 -2.71 8.91
N ARG A 94 10.91 -3.48 9.21
CA ARG A 94 11.92 -3.23 10.24
C ARG A 94 13.25 -2.81 9.64
N ASP A 95 13.55 -3.29 8.44
CA ASP A 95 14.80 -3.01 7.75
C ASP A 95 14.63 -3.08 6.23
N ALA A 96 15.37 -2.26 5.50
CA ALA A 96 15.36 -2.22 4.04
C ALA A 96 15.76 -3.55 3.38
N GLY A 97 16.57 -4.38 4.03
CA GLY A 97 16.96 -5.71 3.55
C GLY A 97 15.78 -6.64 3.29
N GLN A 98 14.64 -6.43 3.98
CA GLN A 98 13.40 -7.16 3.68
C GLN A 98 12.91 -6.93 2.25
N LEU A 99 13.19 -5.78 1.64
CA LEU A 99 12.69 -5.46 0.29
C LEU A 99 13.43 -6.23 -0.82
N LEU A 100 14.72 -6.56 -0.62
CA LEU A 100 15.51 -7.34 -1.58
C LEU A 100 15.03 -8.78 -1.74
N HIS A 101 14.53 -9.38 -0.66
CA HIS A 101 14.23 -10.81 -0.63
C HIS A 101 12.84 -11.18 -1.20
N LEU A 102 12.11 -10.20 -1.74
CA LEU A 102 10.81 -10.43 -2.34
C LEU A 102 10.96 -10.96 -3.77
N PRO A 103 10.32 -12.10 -4.12
CA PRO A 103 10.46 -12.71 -5.45
C PRO A 103 9.71 -11.97 -6.58
N ASP A 104 9.01 -10.88 -6.25
CA ASP A 104 8.22 -10.10 -7.21
C ASP A 104 9.12 -9.23 -8.10
N LYS A 105 9.33 -9.68 -9.35
CA LYS A 105 10.12 -8.95 -10.36
C LYS A 105 9.63 -7.53 -10.60
N ASN A 106 8.31 -7.28 -10.57
CA ASN A 106 7.77 -5.94 -10.77
C ASN A 106 8.10 -5.03 -9.60
N PHE A 107 8.05 -5.58 -8.38
CA PHE A 107 8.51 -4.84 -7.19
C PHE A 107 10.01 -4.53 -7.26
N GLN A 108 10.84 -5.47 -7.69
CA GLN A 108 12.28 -5.22 -7.86
C GLN A 108 12.55 -4.12 -8.91
N GLN A 109 11.74 -4.02 -9.97
CA GLN A 109 11.83 -2.90 -10.92
C GLN A 109 11.36 -1.58 -10.31
N PHE A 110 10.35 -1.60 -9.45
CA PHE A 110 9.94 -0.43 -8.68
C PHE A 110 11.04 0.06 -7.72
N LEU A 111 11.78 -0.85 -7.07
CA LEU A 111 12.94 -0.48 -6.24
C LEU A 111 14.01 0.24 -7.07
N LYS A 112 14.34 -0.27 -8.27
CA LYS A 112 15.28 0.38 -9.19
C LYS A 112 14.78 1.76 -9.63
N PHE A 113 13.48 1.89 -9.90
CA PHE A 113 12.85 3.17 -10.20
C PHE A 113 12.98 4.16 -9.05
N ALA A 114 12.79 3.72 -7.80
CA ALA A 114 12.95 4.58 -6.63
C ALA A 114 14.36 5.17 -6.53
N GLU A 115 15.39 4.37 -6.82
CA GLU A 115 16.79 4.82 -6.79
C GLU A 115 17.16 5.73 -7.98
N ARG A 116 16.59 5.45 -9.16
CA ARG A 116 16.93 6.07 -10.45
C ARG A 116 15.66 6.44 -11.23
N PRO A 117 14.86 7.42 -10.77
CA PRO A 117 13.59 7.73 -11.41
C PRO A 117 13.74 8.28 -12.82
N ALA A 118 14.87 8.91 -13.15
CA ALA A 118 15.16 9.47 -14.47
C ALA A 118 15.28 8.40 -15.59
N ASP A 119 15.57 7.15 -15.23
CA ASP A 119 15.69 6.04 -16.19
C ASP A 119 14.31 5.53 -16.66
N TYR A 120 13.24 6.03 -16.05
CA TYR A 120 11.87 5.57 -16.26
C TYR A 120 10.93 6.72 -16.65
N ARG A 121 9.86 6.33 -17.33
CA ARG A 121 8.72 7.17 -17.67
C ARG A 121 7.50 6.70 -16.90
N VAL A 122 6.84 7.60 -16.18
CA VAL A 122 5.57 7.32 -15.51
C VAL A 122 4.44 7.90 -16.34
N GLU A 123 3.42 7.09 -16.62
CA GLU A 123 2.23 7.53 -17.34
C GLU A 123 0.98 7.39 -16.49
N LEU A 124 0.14 8.42 -16.48
CA LEU A 124 -1.17 8.42 -15.88
C LEU A 124 -2.20 8.68 -16.99
N GLN A 125 -3.13 7.75 -17.19
CA GLN A 125 -4.15 7.83 -18.24
C GLN A 125 -3.55 8.11 -19.64
N GLY A 126 -2.43 7.45 -19.96
CA GLY A 126 -1.73 7.59 -21.24
C GLY A 126 -0.89 8.87 -21.40
N ARG A 127 -0.84 9.74 -20.38
CA ARG A 127 -0.04 10.97 -20.39
C ARG A 127 1.16 10.85 -19.49
N TYR A 128 2.31 11.36 -19.92
CA TYR A 128 3.50 11.44 -19.08
C TYR A 128 3.26 12.36 -17.87
N ILE A 129 3.71 11.93 -16.70
CA ILE A 129 3.81 12.76 -15.50
C ILE A 129 5.25 12.76 -15.01
N ALA A 130 5.77 13.95 -14.71
CA ALA A 130 7.08 14.10 -14.09
C ALA A 130 6.97 13.77 -12.60
N THR A 131 7.63 12.72 -12.15
CA THR A 131 7.63 12.28 -10.75
C THR A 131 8.95 12.62 -10.06
N GLU A 132 8.87 13.08 -8.83
CA GLU A 132 10.00 13.46 -7.98
C GLU A 132 10.57 12.28 -7.18
N GLY A 133 10.01 11.08 -7.37
CA GLY A 133 10.50 9.85 -6.77
C GLY A 133 9.38 8.86 -6.51
N ALA A 134 9.68 7.92 -5.61
CA ALA A 134 8.79 6.83 -5.26
C ALA A 134 8.30 6.92 -3.80
N VAL A 135 7.06 6.49 -3.56
CA VAL A 135 6.52 6.28 -2.21
C VAL A 135 6.21 4.81 -2.02
N LEU A 136 6.68 4.23 -0.91
CA LEU A 136 6.36 2.86 -0.54
C LEU A 136 5.22 2.85 0.48
N VAL A 137 4.17 2.07 0.23
CA VAL A 137 3.11 1.80 1.21
C VAL A 137 3.26 0.37 1.71
N TRP A 138 3.41 0.19 3.02
CA TRP A 138 3.62 -1.13 3.64
C TRP A 138 2.54 -1.42 4.70
N ALA A 139 2.37 -2.68 5.09
CA ALA A 139 1.39 -3.06 6.11
C ALA A 139 1.61 -2.33 7.45
N SER A 140 2.73 -2.59 8.13
CA SER A 140 3.18 -1.88 9.34
C SER A 140 4.64 -1.44 9.16
N VAL A 141 5.04 -0.30 9.71
CA VAL A 141 6.38 0.27 9.49
C VAL A 141 6.95 0.75 10.82
N THR A 142 8.18 0.35 11.14
CA THR A 142 8.92 0.92 12.27
C THR A 142 9.68 2.19 11.86
N PRO A 143 10.06 3.07 12.81
CA PRO A 143 10.92 4.21 12.52
C PRO A 143 12.23 3.81 11.80
N ASP A 144 12.89 2.75 12.27
CA ASP A 144 14.14 2.24 11.69
C ASP A 144 13.93 1.65 10.28
N GLY A 145 12.83 0.90 10.08
CA GLY A 145 12.47 0.38 8.77
C GLY A 145 12.16 1.48 7.75
N LYS A 146 11.49 2.55 8.19
CA LYS A 146 11.26 3.74 7.37
C LYS A 146 12.57 4.43 7.02
N ALA A 147 13.42 4.70 8.02
CA ALA A 147 14.69 5.38 7.81
C ALA A 147 15.63 4.58 6.89
N SER A 148 15.77 3.27 7.13
CA SER A 148 16.62 2.40 6.30
C SER A 148 16.10 2.29 4.87
N ALA A 149 14.79 2.12 4.65
CA ALA A 149 14.23 2.03 3.31
C ALA A 149 14.42 3.34 2.52
N LYS A 150 14.24 4.50 3.17
CA LYS A 150 14.54 5.80 2.57
C LYS A 150 16.03 5.98 2.27
N GLY A 151 16.90 5.52 3.17
CA GLY A 151 18.35 5.60 2.98
C GLY A 151 18.87 4.72 1.84
N LEU A 152 18.44 3.46 1.80
CA LEU A 152 18.94 2.48 0.82
C LEU A 152 18.33 2.67 -0.56
N TYR A 153 17.00 2.83 -0.66
CA TYR A 153 16.28 2.88 -1.93
C TYR A 153 15.85 4.28 -2.36
N ARG A 154 16.17 5.31 -1.57
CA ARG A 154 15.85 6.72 -1.87
C ARG A 154 14.35 7.00 -2.02
N PHE A 155 13.50 6.24 -1.33
CA PHE A 155 12.08 6.57 -1.25
C PHE A 155 11.88 8.00 -0.73
N ALA A 156 11.02 8.76 -1.41
CA ALA A 156 10.62 10.08 -0.96
C ALA A 156 9.86 9.96 0.38
N ASP A 157 9.00 8.96 0.49
CA ASP A 157 8.33 8.59 1.73
C ASP A 157 8.02 7.10 1.82
N VAL A 158 7.82 6.64 3.06
CA VAL A 158 7.35 5.29 3.38
C VAL A 158 6.17 5.43 4.32
N LEU A 159 5.02 4.93 3.90
CA LEU A 159 3.75 5.01 4.59
C LEU A 159 3.35 3.65 5.18
N SER A 160 2.62 3.69 6.29
CA SER A 160 2.05 2.51 6.93
C SER A 160 0.54 2.44 6.71
N LEU A 161 0.04 1.31 6.23
CA LEU A 161 -1.39 1.02 6.19
C LEU A 161 -2.00 0.97 7.60
N GLU A 162 -1.27 0.46 8.58
CA GLU A 162 -1.67 0.52 9.99
C GLU A 162 -1.98 1.96 10.42
N GLU A 163 -1.10 2.92 10.14
CA GLU A 163 -1.32 4.34 10.47
C GLU A 163 -2.48 4.94 9.68
N ILE A 164 -2.55 4.67 8.36
CA ILE A 164 -3.64 5.11 7.48
C ILE A 164 -5.00 4.64 8.03
N LEU A 165 -5.10 3.36 8.38
CA LEU A 165 -6.32 2.76 8.92
C LEU A 165 -6.64 3.26 10.32
N ALA A 166 -5.63 3.53 11.15
CA ALA A 166 -5.83 4.14 12.46
C ALA A 166 -6.46 5.53 12.32
N GLN A 167 -5.97 6.35 11.39
CA GLN A 167 -6.53 7.68 11.12
C GLN A 167 -7.95 7.62 10.54
N LEU A 168 -8.18 6.73 9.56
CA LEU A 168 -9.51 6.49 9.02
C LEU A 168 -10.49 6.01 10.08
N ARG A 169 -10.06 5.15 11.01
CA ARG A 169 -10.88 4.69 12.13
C ARG A 169 -11.18 5.79 13.13
N ALA A 170 -10.19 6.63 13.43
CA ALA A 170 -10.33 7.73 14.38
C ALA A 170 -11.26 8.83 13.86
N LYS A 171 -11.22 9.14 12.56
CA LYS A 171 -12.05 10.18 11.94
C LYS A 171 -13.37 9.65 11.38
N MET A 172 -13.40 8.37 11.03
CA MET A 172 -14.53 7.66 10.41
C MET A 172 -15.28 8.49 9.35
N PRO A 173 -14.59 8.92 8.26
CA PRO A 173 -15.25 9.71 7.21
C PRO A 173 -16.50 8.99 6.69
N PRO A 174 -17.61 9.70 6.39
CA PRO A 174 -18.87 9.06 5.99
C PRO A 174 -18.73 8.07 4.83
N GLN A 175 -17.91 8.42 3.83
CA GLN A 175 -17.68 7.56 2.67
C GLN A 175 -16.97 6.25 3.05
N TRP A 176 -15.97 6.32 3.95
CA TRP A 176 -15.29 5.14 4.47
C TRP A 176 -16.22 4.26 5.32
N LYS A 177 -17.04 4.89 6.17
CA LYS A 177 -18.05 4.17 6.97
C LYS A 177 -19.04 3.42 6.09
N ASN A 178 -19.54 4.07 5.05
CA ASN A 178 -20.48 3.46 4.11
C ASN A 178 -19.83 2.27 3.39
N ARG A 179 -18.59 2.44 2.94
CA ARG A 179 -17.85 1.37 2.27
C ARG A 179 -17.63 0.15 3.16
N LEU A 180 -17.28 0.34 4.43
CA LEU A 180 -17.19 -0.76 5.39
C LEU A 180 -18.54 -1.46 5.59
N GLY A 181 -19.64 -0.71 5.57
CA GLY A 181 -21.00 -1.26 5.62
C GLY A 181 -21.33 -2.16 4.42
N GLU A 182 -20.99 -1.71 3.20
CA GLU A 182 -21.14 -2.49 1.97
C GLU A 182 -20.33 -3.79 2.02
N LEU A 183 -19.03 -3.68 2.35
CA LEU A 183 -18.15 -4.84 2.45
C LEU A 183 -18.66 -5.85 3.49
N LYS A 184 -19.17 -5.38 4.64
CA LYS A 184 -19.80 -6.24 5.62
C LYS A 184 -21.04 -6.92 5.05
N SER A 185 -21.92 -6.17 4.39
CA SER A 185 -23.15 -6.70 3.78
C SER A 185 -22.86 -7.79 2.74
N TRP A 186 -21.89 -7.56 1.84
CA TRP A 186 -21.55 -8.53 0.81
C TRP A 186 -20.95 -9.80 1.38
N ASN A 187 -20.09 -9.68 2.41
CA ASN A 187 -19.54 -10.86 3.09
C ASN A 187 -20.63 -11.66 3.81
N THR A 188 -21.57 -11.00 4.48
CA THR A 188 -22.72 -11.67 5.10
C THR A 188 -23.57 -12.38 4.06
N GLN A 189 -23.93 -11.71 2.97
CA GLN A 189 -24.71 -12.32 1.87
C GLN A 189 -24.03 -13.57 1.28
N LEU A 190 -22.70 -13.53 1.09
CA LEU A 190 -21.95 -14.68 0.61
C LEU A 190 -22.01 -15.85 1.60
N LEU A 191 -21.84 -15.58 2.89
CA LEU A 191 -21.89 -16.62 3.92
C LEU A 191 -23.29 -17.21 4.06
N ASP A 192 -24.31 -16.36 4.05
CA ASP A 192 -25.72 -16.79 4.10
C ASP A 192 -26.05 -17.71 2.92
N PHE A 193 -25.65 -17.32 1.70
CA PHE A 193 -25.82 -18.14 0.50
C PHE A 193 -25.13 -19.51 0.60
N LEU A 194 -23.95 -19.57 1.24
CA LEU A 194 -23.21 -20.82 1.42
C LEU A 194 -23.77 -21.68 2.57
N SER A 195 -24.47 -21.09 3.53
CA SER A 195 -25.06 -21.82 4.67
C SER A 195 -26.46 -22.39 4.41
N GLY A 196 -27.16 -21.91 3.37
CA GLY A 196 -28.52 -22.32 3.03
C GLY A 196 -29.57 -21.40 3.63
#